data_AF-G3MKF6-F1
#
_entry.id   AF-G3MKF6-F1
#
_cell.length_a   1.000
_cell.length_b   1.000
_cell.length_c   1.000
_cell.angle_alpha   90.00
_cell.angle_beta   90.00
_cell.angle_gamma   90.00
#
_symmetry.space_group_name_H-M   'P 1'
#
loop_
_entity.id
_entity.type
_entity.pdbx_description
1 polymer ?
#
loop_
_entity_poly.entity_id
_entity_poly.type
_entity_poly.pdbx_seq_one_letter_code
_entity_poly.pdbx_strand_id
1 'polypeptide(L)'
;MPVRKQGEAHRALELLEEYHSKLSKPQDKQLRNAIERVIRIFKSRLFQALLDIQEFYEITLLDDTKSVQQKTAETLQIACKWENSPPITGTHSNSTEMMQIMA
;
A
#
# COMPACT_ATOMS: atom_id res chain seq x y z
N MET A 1 3.70 -8.35 26.55
CA MET A 1 2.97 -7.97 25.32
C MET A 1 3.89 -7.07 24.50
N PRO A 2 4.24 -7.36 23.23
CA PRO A 2 5.21 -6.52 22.53
C PRO A 2 4.53 -5.27 21.98
N VAL A 3 4.98 -4.14 22.49
CA VAL A 3 4.66 -2.78 22.05
C VAL A 3 5.22 -2.63 20.64
N ARG A 4 4.34 -2.51 19.63
CA ARG A 4 4.72 -2.23 18.25
C ARG A 4 5.46 -0.89 18.22
N LYS A 5 6.79 -0.92 18.04
CA LYS A 5 7.61 0.29 17.96
C LYS A 5 7.55 0.80 16.53
N GLN A 6 7.26 2.09 16.31
CA GLN A 6 7.09 2.69 14.98
C GLN A 6 8.29 2.52 14.01
N GLY A 7 9.47 2.11 14.51
CA GLY A 7 10.61 1.69 13.67
C GLY A 7 10.50 0.29 13.04
N GLU A 8 9.49 -0.51 13.39
CA GLU A 8 9.36 -1.90 12.91
C GLU A 8 8.75 -2.01 11.50
N ALA A 9 8.00 -1.01 11.03
CA ALA A 9 7.33 -1.08 9.73
C ALA A 9 8.33 -1.10 8.56
N HIS A 10 9.28 -0.17 8.55
CA HIS A 10 10.38 -0.17 7.56
C HIS A 10 11.26 -1.41 7.71
N ARG A 11 11.51 -1.84 8.95
CA ARG A 11 12.27 -3.05 9.26
C ARG A 11 11.59 -4.32 8.74
N ALA A 12 10.26 -4.38 8.69
CA ALA A 12 9.54 -5.55 8.18
C ALA A 12 9.78 -5.77 6.67
N LEU A 13 9.80 -4.69 5.88
CA LEU A 13 10.10 -4.75 4.45
C LEU A 13 11.59 -5.07 4.22
N GLU A 14 12.48 -4.44 5.00
CA GLU A 14 13.92 -4.70 4.97
C GLU A 14 14.25 -6.17 5.24
N LEU A 15 13.64 -6.79 6.26
CA LEU A 15 13.82 -8.21 6.57
C LEU A 15 13.39 -9.12 5.40
N LEU A 16 12.31 -8.76 4.72
CA LEU A 16 11.81 -9.52 3.57
C LEU A 16 12.75 -9.39 2.35
N GLU A 17 13.27 -8.19 2.11
CA GLU A 17 14.29 -7.93 1.07
C GLU A 17 15.62 -8.64 1.38
N GLU A 18 16.04 -8.64 2.65
CA GLU A 18 17.22 -9.36 3.10
C GLU A 18 17.07 -10.87 2.88
N TYR A 19 15.92 -11.45 3.25
CA TYR A 19 15.65 -12.87 2.99
C TYR A 19 15.62 -13.17 1.50
N HIS A 20 14.99 -12.32 0.68
CA HIS A 20 15.00 -12.45 -0.78
C HIS A 20 16.43 -12.44 -1.35
N SER A 21 17.32 -11.58 -0.86
CA SER A 21 18.72 -11.51 -1.31
C SER A 21 19.54 -12.77 -0.98
N LYS A 22 19.18 -13.49 0.10
CA LYS A 22 19.84 -14.73 0.53
C LYS A 22 19.47 -15.94 -0.34
N LEU A 23 18.40 -15.87 -1.13
CA LEU A 23 17.94 -16.93 -2.03
C LEU A 23 18.73 -16.88 -3.36
N SER A 24 19.96 -17.40 -3.34
CA SER A 24 20.86 -17.42 -4.51
C SER A 24 20.90 -18.76 -5.24
N LYS A 25 20.36 -19.84 -4.65
CA LYS A 25 20.44 -21.19 -5.23
C LYS A 25 19.38 -21.37 -6.34
N PRO A 26 19.67 -22.15 -7.40
CA PRO A 26 18.71 -22.39 -8.48
C PRO A 26 17.36 -22.97 -8.03
N GLN A 27 17.39 -23.82 -6.98
CA GLN A 27 16.22 -24.43 -6.37
C GLN A 27 15.29 -23.42 -5.67
N ASP A 28 15.82 -22.28 -5.24
CA ASP A 28 15.06 -21.25 -4.52
C ASP A 28 14.36 -20.26 -5.47
N LYS A 29 14.54 -20.40 -6.79
CA LYS A 29 14.07 -19.44 -7.81
C LYS A 29 12.57 -19.16 -7.72
N GLN A 30 11.74 -20.18 -7.51
CA GLN A 30 10.29 -19.99 -7.40
C GLN A 30 9.91 -19.16 -6.17
N LEU A 31 10.51 -19.47 -5.02
CA LEU A 31 10.28 -18.73 -3.77
C LEU A 31 10.77 -17.28 -3.88
N ARG A 32 11.95 -17.09 -4.48
CA ARG A 32 12.51 -15.76 -4.75
C ARG A 32 11.54 -14.91 -5.58
N ASN A 33 11.04 -15.45 -6.69
CA ASN A 33 10.07 -14.75 -7.54
C ASN A 33 8.75 -14.45 -6.81
N ALA A 34 8.28 -15.37 -5.96
CA ALA A 34 7.07 -15.15 -5.17
C ALA A 34 7.25 -14.01 -4.16
N ILE A 35 8.39 -13.95 -3.47
CA ILE A 35 8.72 -12.87 -2.53
C ILE A 35 8.86 -11.54 -3.27
N GLU A 36 9.56 -11.51 -4.41
CA GLU A 36 9.69 -10.32 -5.24
C GLU A 36 8.32 -9.76 -5.64
N ARG A 37 7.38 -10.65 -6.01
CA ARG A 37 6.00 -10.25 -6.32
C ARG A 37 5.29 -9.63 -5.11
N VAL A 38 5.45 -10.20 -3.91
CA VAL A 38 4.87 -9.64 -2.67
C VAL A 38 5.44 -8.25 -2.39
N ILE A 39 6.77 -8.08 -2.47
CA ILE A 39 7.45 -6.78 -2.27
C ILE A 39 6.93 -5.76 -3.28
N ARG A 40 6.84 -6.13 -4.56
CA ARG A 40 6.37 -5.24 -5.64
C ARG A 40 4.93 -4.79 -5.42
N ILE A 41 4.01 -5.71 -5.11
CA ILE A 41 2.60 -5.37 -4.86
C ILE A 41 2.49 -4.47 -3.63
N PHE A 42 3.19 -4.79 -2.55
CA PHE A 42 3.18 -3.98 -1.33
C PHE A 42 3.69 -2.55 -1.60
N LYS A 43 4.85 -2.40 -2.25
CA LYS A 43 5.39 -1.09 -2.62
C LYS A 43 4.42 -0.30 -3.49
N SER A 44 3.84 -0.93 -4.52
CA SER A 44 2.87 -0.26 -5.41
C SER A 44 1.68 0.30 -4.63
N ARG A 45 1.13 -0.47 -3.69
CA ARG A 45 0.00 -0.02 -2.86
C ARG A 45 0.39 1.08 -1.89
N LEU A 46 1.58 0.98 -1.29
CA LEU A 46 2.10 2.02 -0.42
C LEU A 46 2.27 3.33 -1.20
N PHE A 47 2.82 3.29 -2.40
CA PHE A 47 2.95 4.47 -3.25
C PHE A 47 1.58 5.05 -3.64
N GLN A 48 0.61 4.23 -4.01
CA GLN A 48 -0.76 4.70 -4.27
C GLN A 48 -1.37 5.38 -3.04
N ALA A 49 -1.26 4.79 -1.85
CA ALA A 49 -1.74 5.40 -0.61
C ALA A 49 -1.07 6.76 -0.32
N LEU A 50 0.23 6.89 -0.61
CA LEU A 50 0.96 8.13 -0.45
C LEU A 50 0.54 9.19 -1.48
N LEU A 51 0.28 8.78 -2.72
CA LEU A 51 -0.24 9.67 -3.76
C LEU A 51 -1.65 10.18 -3.41
N ASP A 52 -2.53 9.32 -2.88
CA ASP A 52 -3.86 9.74 -2.42
C ASP A 52 -3.77 10.81 -1.30
N ILE A 53 -2.82 10.65 -0.37
CA ILE A 53 -2.54 11.66 0.67
C ILE A 53 -2.05 12.97 0.04
N GLN A 54 -1.11 12.88 -0.91
CA GLN A 54 -0.54 14.06 -1.57
C GLN A 54 -1.61 14.80 -2.38
N GLU A 55 -2.42 14.10 -3.17
CA GLU A 55 -3.52 14.67 -3.94
C GLU A 55 -4.53 15.38 -3.02
N PHE A 56 -4.92 14.74 -1.92
CA PHE A 56 -5.79 15.37 -0.92
C PHE A 56 -5.18 16.66 -0.36
N TYR A 57 -3.89 16.63 -0.02
CA TYR A 57 -3.19 17.79 0.50
C TYR A 57 -3.17 18.94 -0.53
N GLU A 58 -2.89 18.65 -1.79
CA GLU A 58 -2.81 19.64 -2.86
C GLU A 58 -4.20 20.21 -3.24
N ILE A 59 -5.21 19.36 -3.42
CA ILE A 59 -6.54 19.77 -3.90
C ILE A 59 -7.43 20.32 -2.78
N THR A 60 -7.22 19.90 -1.54
CA THR A 60 -8.08 20.30 -0.41
C THR A 60 -7.37 21.29 0.51
N LEU A 61 -6.20 20.93 1.01
CA LEU A 61 -5.57 21.69 2.08
C LEU A 61 -4.83 22.93 1.57
N LEU A 62 -4.18 22.84 0.41
CA LEU A 62 -3.50 23.97 -0.24
C LEU A 62 -4.43 24.89 -1.05
N ASP A 63 -5.69 24.52 -1.25
CA ASP A 63 -6.64 25.37 -1.97
C ASP A 63 -7.08 26.55 -1.09
N ASP A 64 -6.58 27.76 -1.38
CA ASP A 64 -6.92 29.00 -0.66
C ASP A 64 -8.35 29.50 -0.93
N THR A 65 -9.02 28.97 -1.95
CA THR A 65 -10.42 29.32 -2.25
C THR A 65 -11.42 28.58 -1.35
N LYS A 66 -10.99 27.47 -0.74
CA LYS A 66 -11.82 26.67 0.18
C LYS A 66 -11.81 27.26 1.59
N SER A 67 -13.00 27.44 2.14
CA SER A 67 -13.16 27.79 3.56
C SER A 67 -12.66 26.67 4.48
N VAL A 68 -12.30 27.03 5.73
CA VAL A 68 -11.89 26.04 6.75
C VAL A 68 -12.98 25.00 6.98
N GLN A 69 -14.26 25.39 6.94
CA GLN A 69 -15.40 24.50 7.10
C GLN A 69 -15.46 23.46 5.98
N GLN A 70 -15.24 23.90 4.74
CA GLN A 70 -15.20 23.02 3.58
C GLN A 70 -14.01 22.06 3.65
N LYS A 71 -12.80 22.55 3.95
CA LYS A 71 -11.62 21.70 4.16
C LYS A 71 -11.87 20.64 5.24
N THR A 72 -12.52 21.02 6.34
CA THR A 72 -12.87 20.10 7.44
C THR A 72 -13.83 19.02 6.96
N ALA A 73 -14.89 19.38 6.23
CA ALA A 73 -15.86 18.42 5.71
C ALA A 73 -15.19 17.41 4.75
N GLU A 74 -14.37 17.89 3.81
CA GLU A 74 -13.63 17.04 2.87
C GLU A 74 -12.62 16.13 3.60
N THR A 75 -11.97 16.63 4.65
CA THR A 75 -11.05 15.83 5.50
C THR A 75 -11.79 14.71 6.23
N LEU A 76 -12.99 14.98 6.76
CA LEU A 76 -13.80 13.95 7.41
C LEU A 76 -14.27 12.90 6.40
N GLN A 77 -14.61 13.31 5.17
CA GLN A 77 -15.01 12.38 4.11
C GLN A 77 -13.87 11.42 3.72
N ILE A 78 -12.64 11.91 3.56
CA ILE A 78 -11.51 11.02 3.25
C ILE A 78 -11.19 10.08 4.41
N ALA A 79 -11.33 10.54 5.67
CA ALA A 79 -11.17 9.68 6.84
C ALA A 79 -12.21 8.54 6.85
N CYS A 80 -13.49 8.86 6.69
CA CYS A 80 -14.56 7.86 6.61
C CYS A 80 -14.37 6.90 5.43
N LYS A 81 -13.88 7.38 4.28
CA LYS A 81 -13.55 6.54 3.13
C LYS A 81 -12.49 5.50 3.50
N TRP A 82 -11.42 5.90 4.18
CA TRP A 82 -10.33 5.00 4.56
C TRP A 82 -10.67 4.06 5.72
N GLU A 83 -11.60 4.44 6.60
CA GLU A 83 -12.15 3.54 7.61
C GLU A 83 -12.93 2.37 6.99
N ASN A 84 -13.68 2.64 5.92
CA ASN A 84 -14.47 1.63 5.20
C ASN A 84 -13.67 0.86 4.14
N SER A 85 -12.68 1.51 3.53
CA SER A 85 -11.82 0.95 2.49
C SER A 85 -10.38 1.39 2.74
N PRO A 86 -9.62 0.65 3.57
CA PRO A 86 -8.29 1.07 3.95
C PRO A 86 -7.32 1.02 2.75
N PRO A 87 -6.45 2.04 2.60
CA PRO A 87 -5.65 2.23 1.39
C PRO A 87 -4.61 1.13 1.14
N ILE A 88 -4.26 0.33 2.15
CA ILE A 88 -3.25 -0.74 2.04
C ILE A 88 -3.87 -2.15 2.15
N THR A 89 -5.12 -2.30 2.61
CA THR A 89 -5.75 -3.62 2.74
C THR A 89 -6.35 -4.07 1.42
N GLY A 90 -5.92 -5.25 0.96
CA GLY A 90 -6.23 -5.73 -0.38
C GLY A 90 -7.67 -6.20 -0.53
N THR A 91 -8.50 -5.39 -1.17
CA THR A 91 -9.43 -5.92 -2.17
C THR A 91 -8.73 -5.85 -3.53
N HIS A 92 -7.82 -6.80 -3.79
CA HIS A 92 -7.66 -7.22 -5.18
C HIS A 92 -8.92 -8.02 -5.50
N SER A 93 -9.93 -7.35 -6.05
CA SER A 93 -10.93 -7.99 -6.89
C SER A 93 -10.19 -8.52 -8.12
N ASN A 94 -9.56 -9.69 -7.99
CA ASN A 94 -9.01 -10.45 -9.11
C ASN A 94 -10.16 -11.05 -9.93
N SER A 95 -11.00 -10.20 -10.53
CA SER A 95 -12.16 -10.65 -11.31
C SER A 95 -11.94 -10.63 -12.82
N THR A 96 -10.71 -10.44 -13.33
CA THR A 96 -10.51 -10.35 -14.80
C THR A 96 -9.32 -11.14 -15.36
N GLU A 97 -8.36 -11.61 -14.57
CA GLU A 97 -7.19 -12.33 -15.14
C GLU A 97 -7.17 -13.86 -14.92
N MET A 98 -8.10 -14.42 -14.14
CA MET A 98 -8.17 -15.88 -13.92
C MET A 98 -9.01 -16.65 -14.95
N MET A 99 -9.66 -15.97 -15.92
CA MET A 99 -10.41 -16.63 -17.00
C MET A 99 -9.58 -16.90 -18.27
N GLN A 100 -8.32 -16.45 -18.35
CA GLN A 100 -7.50 -16.59 -19.56
C GLN A 100 -6.50 -17.76 -19.53
N ILE A 101 -6.48 -18.58 -18.46
CA ILE A 101 -5.60 -19.75 -18.33
C ILE A 101 -6.39 -21.07 -18.44
N MET A 102 -7.66 -21.03 -18.85
CA MET A 102 -8.50 -22.21 -19.09
C MET A 102 -9.23 -22.17 -20.45
N ALA A 103 -8.57 -21.65 -21.50
CA ALA A 103 -9.02 -21.77 -22.89
C ALA A 103 -7.87 -22.22 -23.79
#